data_AF-A0A1G5S3C8-F1
#
_entry.id   AF-A0A1G5S3C8-F1
#
_cell.length_a   1.000
_cell.length_b   1.000
_cell.length_c   1.000
_cell.angle_alpha   90.00
_cell.angle_beta   90.00
_cell.angle_gamma   90.00
#
_symmetry.space_group_name_H-M   'P 1'
#
loop_
_entity.id
_entity.type
_entity.pdbx_description
1 polymer ?
#
loop_
_entity_poly.entity_id
_entity_poly.type
_entity_poly.pdbx_seq_one_letter_code
_entity_poly.pdbx_strand_id
1 'polypeptide(L)'
;MSAFLGPIHSLMYNRIITLQQVINALAELSKAEGWNANVDNYVIQEFPPIEEVVDLSNIHASLFGMVDGAEKRFAGIVSAIAKENSDRLEKIKATVKSAGESMKIEGVKSPEEACARLQEILLDGMPCDRASMVNQYADGSCEIIRTMDLHSSYFEEAGFDRDLYYQLLKSFVTGLFADSEVKISGDVMHTIAIYM
;
A
#
# COMPACT_ATOMS: atom_id res chain seq x y z
N MET A 1 9.06 19.99 -23.35
CA MET A 1 8.98 20.89 -22.17
C MET A 1 9.67 20.17 -21.03
N SER A 2 10.60 20.83 -20.32
CA SER A 2 11.24 20.20 -19.14
C SER A 2 10.15 19.90 -18.11
N ALA A 3 9.97 18.63 -17.74
CA ALA A 3 8.99 18.25 -16.74
C ALA A 3 9.59 18.61 -15.36
N PHE A 4 8.87 19.42 -14.60
CA PHE A 4 9.28 19.83 -13.26
C PHE A 4 8.82 18.78 -12.23
N LEU A 5 9.70 18.42 -11.30
CA LEU A 5 9.34 17.57 -10.15
C LEU A 5 8.51 18.37 -9.14
N GLY A 6 7.17 18.26 -9.24
CA GLY A 6 6.25 18.83 -8.26
C GLY A 6 6.06 17.95 -7.01
N PRO A 7 5.47 18.49 -5.93
CA PRO A 7 5.20 17.77 -4.68
C PRO A 7 4.42 16.46 -4.85
N ILE A 8 3.56 16.42 -5.87
CA ILE A 8 2.76 15.24 -6.20
C ILE A 8 3.61 14.04 -6.64
N HIS A 9 4.75 14.28 -7.29
CA HIS A 9 5.66 13.21 -7.71
C HIS A 9 6.36 12.60 -6.49
N SER A 10 6.84 13.43 -5.57
CA SER A 10 7.42 12.98 -4.31
C SER A 10 6.39 12.22 -3.45
N LEU A 11 5.14 12.68 -3.41
CA LEU A 11 4.05 11.96 -2.76
C LEU A 11 3.87 10.55 -3.34
N MET A 12 3.83 10.43 -4.67
CA MET A 12 3.72 9.13 -5.34
C MET A 12 4.90 8.23 -5.04
N TYR A 13 6.12 8.77 -5.04
CA TYR A 13 7.31 8.00 -4.70
C TYR A 13 7.28 7.51 -3.24
N ASN A 14 6.81 8.33 -2.29
CA ASN A 14 6.64 7.93 -0.89
C ASN A 14 5.60 6.81 -0.71
N ARG A 15 4.50 6.82 -1.48
CA ARG A 15 3.52 5.73 -1.49
C ARG A 15 4.13 4.42 -2.03
N ILE A 16 4.98 4.51 -3.07
CA ILE A 16 5.73 3.35 -3.58
C ILE A 16 6.70 2.81 -2.53
N ILE A 17 7.43 3.69 -1.84
CA ILE A 17 8.35 3.30 -0.75
C ILE A 17 7.59 2.58 0.37
N THR A 18 6.42 3.10 0.76
CA THR A 18 5.55 2.47 1.76
C THR A 18 5.24 1.02 1.40
N LEU A 19 4.76 0.77 0.18
CA LEU A 19 4.47 -0.60 -0.26
C LEU A 19 5.73 -1.47 -0.29
N GLN A 20 6.87 -0.88 -0.68
CA GLN A 20 8.16 -1.58 -0.68
C GLN A 20 8.64 -1.95 0.72
N GLN A 21 8.35 -1.14 1.75
CA GLN A 21 8.64 -1.49 3.14
C GLN A 21 7.83 -2.70 3.60
N VAL A 22 6.55 -2.78 3.20
CA VAL A 22 5.70 -3.97 3.44
C VAL A 22 6.27 -5.21 2.74
N ILE A 23 6.70 -5.07 1.48
CA ILE A 23 7.36 -6.16 0.72
C ILE A 23 8.63 -6.65 1.46
N ASN A 24 9.47 -5.73 1.91
CA ASN A 24 10.70 -6.09 2.64
C ASN A 24 10.37 -6.82 3.95
N ALA A 25 9.34 -6.39 4.69
CA ALA A 25 8.90 -7.08 5.91
C ALA A 25 8.46 -8.53 5.64
N LEU A 26 7.79 -8.79 4.50
CA LEU A 26 7.43 -10.14 4.09
C LEU A 26 8.63 -11.00 3.69
N ALA A 27 9.67 -10.40 3.08
CA ALA A 27 10.91 -11.10 2.81
C ALA A 27 11.60 -11.53 4.11
N GLU A 28 11.65 -10.63 5.11
CA GLU A 28 12.22 -10.94 6.42
C GLU A 28 11.39 -11.99 7.18
N LEU A 29 10.06 -11.96 7.09
CA LEU A 29 9.19 -13.05 7.59
C LEU A 29 9.61 -14.40 6.99
N SER A 30 9.76 -14.49 5.68
CA SER A 30 10.12 -15.73 4.99
C SER A 30 11.47 -16.28 5.47
N LYS A 31 12.45 -15.39 5.68
CA LYS A 31 13.78 -15.75 6.19
C LYS A 31 13.70 -16.22 7.65
N ALA A 32 12.98 -15.50 8.51
CA ALA A 32 12.82 -15.82 9.92
C ALA A 32 12.12 -17.18 10.14
N GLU A 33 11.17 -17.51 9.29
CA GLU A 33 10.43 -18.78 9.31
C GLU A 33 11.18 -19.93 8.61
N GLY A 34 12.32 -19.66 7.97
CA GLY A 34 13.09 -20.66 7.23
C GLY A 34 12.36 -21.24 6.02
N TRP A 35 11.45 -20.48 5.41
CA TRP A 35 10.72 -20.96 4.24
C TRP A 35 11.61 -20.95 3.00
N ASN A 36 11.60 -22.06 2.25
CA ASN A 36 12.27 -22.19 0.97
C ASN A 36 11.49 -21.45 -0.13
N ALA A 37 11.41 -20.13 -0.02
CA ALA A 37 10.79 -19.23 -0.99
C ALA A 37 11.86 -18.27 -1.53
N ASN A 38 11.88 -18.06 -2.84
CA ASN A 38 12.81 -17.11 -3.46
C ASN A 38 12.27 -15.69 -3.30
N VAL A 39 12.58 -15.04 -2.17
CA VAL A 39 12.07 -13.70 -1.84
C VAL A 39 13.03 -12.56 -2.17
N ASP A 40 14.32 -12.85 -2.38
CA ASP A 40 15.35 -11.82 -2.53
C ASP A 40 15.16 -10.95 -3.79
N ASN A 41 14.55 -11.50 -4.83
CA ASN A 41 14.23 -10.79 -6.07
C ASN A 41 13.19 -9.66 -5.90
N TYR A 42 12.49 -9.60 -4.76
CA TYR A 42 11.47 -8.58 -4.47
C TYR A 42 11.96 -7.46 -3.57
N VAL A 43 13.15 -7.61 -2.97
CA VAL A 43 13.67 -6.71 -1.95
C VAL A 43 14.34 -5.48 -2.58
N ILE A 44 14.03 -4.30 -2.05
CA ILE A 44 14.71 -3.04 -2.36
C ILE A 44 15.02 -2.35 -1.03
N GLN A 45 16.30 -2.20 -0.69
CA GLN A 45 16.74 -1.64 0.59
C GLN A 45 17.05 -0.14 0.52
N GLU A 46 17.42 0.35 -0.66
CA GLU A 46 17.82 1.73 -0.86
C GLU A 46 16.70 2.51 -1.56
N PHE A 47 16.40 3.68 -1.01
CA PHE A 47 15.41 4.62 -1.55
C PHE A 47 16.09 5.97 -1.82
N PRO A 48 16.83 6.10 -2.94
CA PRO A 48 17.46 7.36 -3.30
C PRO A 48 16.42 8.47 -3.51
N PRO A 49 16.81 9.75 -3.49
CA PRO A 49 15.94 10.85 -3.87
C PRO A 49 15.24 10.61 -5.22
N ILE A 50 14.00 11.06 -5.37
CA ILE A 50 13.19 10.82 -6.59
C ILE A 50 13.90 11.33 -7.86
N GLU A 51 14.67 12.41 -7.74
CA GLU A 51 15.48 13.01 -8.81
C GLU A 51 16.50 12.04 -9.41
N GLU A 52 16.95 11.05 -8.64
CA GLU A 52 17.97 10.07 -9.05
C GLU A 52 17.37 8.83 -9.70
N VAL A 53 16.09 8.53 -9.44
CA VAL A 53 15.42 7.30 -9.89
C VAL A 53 14.38 7.53 -10.98
N VAL A 54 13.87 8.75 -11.11
CA VAL A 54 12.85 9.09 -12.10
C VAL A 54 13.49 9.59 -13.39
N ASP A 55 12.92 9.19 -14.53
CA ASP A 55 13.26 9.82 -15.81
C ASP A 55 12.64 11.22 -15.88
N LEU A 56 13.46 12.26 -15.66
CA LEU A 56 13.03 13.66 -15.72
C LEU A 56 12.51 14.09 -17.11
N SER A 57 12.84 13.35 -18.17
CA SER A 57 12.29 13.60 -19.51
C SER A 57 10.88 13.02 -19.69
N ASN A 58 10.48 12.08 -18.82
CA ASN A 58 9.18 11.40 -18.87
C ASN A 58 8.68 10.94 -17.48
N ILE A 59 8.53 11.90 -16.57
CA ILE A 59 8.24 11.65 -15.14
C ILE A 59 7.01 10.76 -14.93
N HIS A 60 5.92 11.01 -15.67
CA HIS A 60 4.67 10.27 -15.47
C HIS A 60 4.79 8.80 -15.89
N ALA A 61 5.41 8.52 -17.04
CA ALA A 61 5.60 7.14 -17.48
C ALA A 61 6.58 6.40 -16.58
N SER A 62 7.63 7.08 -16.11
CA SER A 62 8.59 6.53 -15.16
C SER A 62 7.92 6.17 -13.83
N LEU A 63 7.14 7.10 -13.24
CA LEU A 63 6.38 6.83 -12.02
C LEU A 63 5.36 5.72 -12.21
N PHE A 64 4.61 5.70 -13.33
CA PHE A 64 3.68 4.63 -13.64
C PHE A 64 4.37 3.26 -13.66
N GLY A 65 5.55 3.15 -14.28
CA GLY A 65 6.35 1.92 -14.27
C GLY A 65 6.82 1.52 -12.87
N MET A 66 7.10 2.48 -11.99
CA MET A 66 7.44 2.21 -10.60
C MET A 66 6.23 1.72 -9.79
N VAL A 67 5.05 2.28 -10.02
CA VAL A 67 3.77 1.81 -9.42
C VAL A 67 3.50 0.37 -9.86
N ASP A 68 3.47 0.10 -11.17
CA ASP A 68 3.26 -1.24 -11.73
C ASP A 68 4.28 -2.26 -11.20
N GLY A 69 5.55 -1.85 -11.11
CA GLY A 69 6.60 -2.68 -10.53
C GLY A 69 6.37 -2.99 -9.05
N ALA A 70 5.91 -2.02 -8.25
CA ALA A 70 5.64 -2.21 -6.83
C ALA A 70 4.46 -3.18 -6.61
N GLU A 71 3.37 -3.02 -7.36
CA GLU A 71 2.21 -3.92 -7.32
C GLU A 71 2.60 -5.36 -7.70
N LYS A 72 3.36 -5.53 -8.79
CA LYS A 72 3.89 -6.84 -9.21
C LYS A 72 4.79 -7.47 -8.16
N ARG A 73 5.66 -6.69 -7.51
CA ARG A 73 6.51 -7.22 -6.42
C ARG A 73 5.69 -7.62 -5.21
N PHE A 74 4.65 -6.88 -4.87
CA PHE A 74 3.80 -7.21 -3.73
C PHE A 74 3.01 -8.50 -3.97
N ALA A 75 2.33 -8.63 -5.09
CA ALA A 75 1.65 -9.88 -5.45
C ALA A 75 2.64 -11.04 -5.60
N GLY A 76 3.81 -10.77 -6.21
CA GLY A 76 4.87 -11.73 -6.43
C GLY A 76 5.45 -12.31 -5.14
N ILE A 77 5.75 -11.49 -4.13
CA ILE A 77 6.31 -11.98 -2.87
C ILE A 77 5.27 -12.79 -2.07
N VAL A 78 3.99 -12.35 -2.08
CA VAL A 78 2.90 -13.12 -1.47
C VAL A 78 2.77 -14.50 -2.14
N SER A 79 2.91 -14.56 -3.47
CA SER A 79 2.91 -15.81 -4.23
C SER A 79 4.09 -16.70 -3.89
N ALA A 80 5.29 -16.15 -3.89
CA ALA A 80 6.51 -16.88 -3.54
C ALA A 80 6.41 -17.54 -2.16
N ILE A 81 5.76 -16.87 -1.21
CA ILE A 81 5.60 -17.36 0.16
C ILE A 81 4.45 -18.38 0.28
N ALA A 82 3.26 -18.07 -0.23
CA ALA A 82 2.02 -18.76 0.15
C ALA A 82 1.43 -19.69 -0.93
N LYS A 83 1.90 -19.64 -2.18
CA LYS A 83 1.31 -20.41 -3.28
C LYS A 83 1.30 -21.92 -3.04
N GLU A 84 2.40 -22.45 -2.49
CA GLU A 84 2.55 -23.88 -2.17
C GLU A 84 2.08 -24.24 -0.75
N ASN A 85 1.72 -23.23 0.07
CA ASN A 85 1.23 -23.44 1.42
C ASN A 85 0.40 -22.24 1.90
N SER A 86 -0.92 -22.36 1.75
CA SER A 86 -1.89 -21.33 2.12
C SER A 86 -1.94 -21.03 3.62
N ASP A 87 -1.49 -21.95 4.48
CA ASP A 87 -1.49 -21.73 5.94
C ASP A 87 -0.56 -20.59 6.35
N ARG A 88 0.36 -20.19 5.47
CA ARG A 88 1.25 -19.03 5.65
C ARG A 88 0.54 -17.69 5.51
N LEU A 89 -0.65 -17.64 4.91
CA LEU A 89 -1.39 -16.39 4.70
C LEU A 89 -1.73 -15.68 6.01
N GLU A 90 -1.99 -16.40 7.09
CA GLU A 90 -2.26 -15.79 8.39
C GLU A 90 -1.02 -15.10 8.96
N LYS A 91 0.18 -15.67 8.77
CA LYS A 91 1.44 -15.00 9.15
C LYS A 91 1.73 -13.80 8.25
N ILE A 92 1.45 -13.89 6.94
CA ILE A 92 1.56 -12.75 6.03
C ILE A 92 0.65 -11.60 6.49
N LYS A 93 -0.63 -11.85 6.77
CA LYS A 93 -1.58 -10.83 7.27
C LYS A 93 -1.08 -10.20 8.56
N ALA A 94 -0.59 -11.00 9.50
CA ALA A 94 -0.02 -10.52 10.76
C ALA A 94 1.22 -9.63 10.51
N THR A 95 2.15 -10.03 9.64
CA THR A 95 3.32 -9.21 9.29
C THR A 95 2.93 -7.92 8.58
N VAL A 96 1.96 -7.94 7.67
CA VAL A 96 1.44 -6.73 7.01
C VAL A 96 0.80 -5.79 8.04
N LYS A 97 0.05 -6.30 9.01
CA LYS A 97 -0.46 -5.50 10.13
C LYS A 97 0.67 -4.88 10.94
N SER A 98 1.67 -5.67 11.34
CA SER A 98 2.82 -5.18 12.11
C SER A 98 3.68 -4.17 11.34
N ALA A 99 3.75 -4.27 10.02
CA ALA A 99 4.36 -3.24 9.18
C ALA A 99 3.59 -1.90 9.33
N GLY A 100 2.26 -1.94 9.28
CA GLY A 100 1.41 -0.77 9.56
C GLY A 100 1.64 -0.20 10.97
N GLU A 101 1.67 -1.04 11.99
CA GLU A 101 1.95 -0.64 13.38
C GLU A 101 3.30 0.07 13.52
N SER A 102 4.33 -0.43 12.80
CA SER A 102 5.68 0.12 12.85
C SER A 102 5.82 1.51 12.23
N MET A 103 4.93 1.87 11.30
CA MET A 103 4.97 3.17 10.63
C MET A 103 4.44 4.32 11.49
N LYS A 104 3.72 4.03 12.58
CA LYS A 104 3.19 4.99 13.57
C LYS A 104 2.58 6.26 12.97
N ILE A 105 1.26 6.29 12.83
CA ILE A 105 0.58 7.54 12.51
C ILE A 105 0.32 8.33 13.80
N GLU A 106 1.26 9.21 14.17
CA GLU A 106 1.11 10.07 15.34
C GLU A 106 0.23 11.31 15.05
N GLY A 107 -0.50 11.74 16.07
CA GLY A 107 -1.13 13.05 16.10
C GLY A 107 -2.42 13.18 15.27
N VAL A 108 -3.08 12.06 14.95
CA VAL A 108 -4.41 12.06 14.30
C VAL A 108 -5.47 12.40 15.34
N LYS A 109 -6.14 13.54 15.14
CA LYS A 109 -7.13 14.12 16.07
C LYS A 109 -8.54 14.17 15.48
N SER A 110 -8.70 13.82 14.21
CA SER A 110 -9.99 13.80 13.53
C SER A 110 -10.05 12.74 12.43
N PRO A 111 -11.25 12.28 12.04
CA PRO A 111 -11.42 11.40 10.87
C PRO A 111 -10.91 12.02 9.56
N GLU A 112 -10.99 13.34 9.41
CA GLU A 112 -10.42 14.07 8.28
C GLU A 112 -8.89 13.93 8.22
N GLU A 113 -8.20 14.14 9.34
CA GLU A 113 -6.76 13.94 9.43
C GLU A 113 -6.39 12.47 9.14
N ALA A 114 -7.16 11.51 9.64
CA ALA A 114 -6.96 10.10 9.33
C ALA A 114 -7.08 9.80 7.82
N CYS A 115 -8.10 10.35 7.15
CA CYS A 115 -8.27 10.25 5.70
C CYS A 115 -7.09 10.85 4.94
N ALA A 116 -6.64 12.05 5.33
CA ALA A 116 -5.49 12.70 4.71
C ALA A 116 -4.22 11.85 4.86
N ARG A 117 -3.99 11.27 6.05
CA ARG A 117 -2.86 10.35 6.28
C ARG A 117 -2.93 9.09 5.43
N LEU A 118 -4.10 8.48 5.28
CA LEU A 118 -4.26 7.35 4.37
C LEU A 118 -3.99 7.74 2.92
N GLN A 119 -4.42 8.92 2.47
CA GLN A 119 -4.05 9.42 1.15
C GLN A 119 -2.54 9.66 1.03
N GLU A 120 -1.81 10.01 2.08
CA GLU A 120 -0.35 10.16 2.00
C GLU A 120 0.39 8.83 1.86
N ILE A 121 -0.18 7.76 2.42
CA ILE A 121 0.49 6.46 2.61
C ILE A 121 0.08 5.44 1.54
N LEU A 122 -1.20 5.35 1.21
CA LEU A 122 -1.73 4.29 0.36
C LEU A 122 -1.42 4.53 -1.12
N LEU A 123 -0.93 3.49 -1.79
CA LEU A 123 -0.69 3.49 -3.22
C LEU A 123 -1.98 3.15 -3.97
N ASP A 124 -2.89 4.11 -4.14
CA ASP A 124 -4.13 3.95 -4.92
C ASP A 124 -3.97 4.48 -6.36
N GLY A 125 -2.92 4.05 -7.06
CA GLY A 125 -2.60 4.47 -8.43
C GLY A 125 -2.09 5.91 -8.57
N MET A 126 -2.02 6.39 -9.81
CA MET A 126 -1.60 7.75 -10.12
C MET A 126 -2.72 8.75 -9.82
N PRO A 127 -2.41 10.00 -9.42
CA PRO A 127 -3.43 11.00 -9.12
C PRO A 127 -4.33 11.34 -10.33
N CYS A 128 -3.81 11.15 -11.55
CA CYS A 128 -4.58 11.34 -12.78
C CYS A 128 -5.66 10.29 -12.99
N ASP A 129 -5.55 9.13 -12.35
CA ASP A 129 -6.50 8.02 -12.49
C ASP A 129 -7.82 8.35 -11.79
N ARG A 130 -7.78 9.25 -10.80
CA ARG A 130 -8.94 9.60 -9.96
C ARG A 130 -9.60 8.35 -9.37
N ALA A 131 -8.77 7.36 -9.04
CA ALA A 131 -9.20 6.05 -8.59
C ALA A 131 -9.80 6.06 -7.18
N SER A 132 -9.59 7.12 -6.42
CA SER A 132 -10.29 7.37 -5.17
C SER A 132 -10.70 8.82 -4.99
N MET A 133 -11.71 9.02 -4.15
CA MET A 133 -12.19 10.33 -3.70
C MET A 133 -12.46 10.31 -2.20
N VAL A 134 -12.38 11.48 -1.56
CA VAL A 134 -12.68 11.64 -0.14
C VAL A 134 -14.00 12.40 0.02
N ASN A 135 -14.90 11.82 0.80
CA ASN A 135 -16.10 12.48 1.29
C ASN A 135 -15.93 12.81 2.77
N GLN A 136 -16.30 14.03 3.14
CA GLN A 136 -16.44 14.44 4.53
C GLN A 136 -17.92 14.65 4.84
N TYR A 137 -18.38 14.11 5.95
CA TYR A 137 -19.78 14.18 6.35
C TYR A 137 -19.99 15.20 7.47
N ALA A 138 -21.22 15.69 7.59
CA ALA A 138 -21.59 16.69 8.59
C ALA A 138 -21.46 16.18 10.04
N ASP A 139 -21.45 14.87 10.25
CA ASP A 139 -21.23 14.23 11.55
C ASP A 139 -19.74 14.11 11.93
N GLY A 140 -18.84 14.63 11.09
CA GLY A 140 -17.40 14.61 11.30
C GLY A 140 -16.72 13.32 10.81
N SER A 141 -17.48 12.33 10.32
CA SER A 141 -16.91 11.13 9.70
C SER A 141 -16.31 11.45 8.32
N CYS A 142 -15.38 10.60 7.89
CA CYS A 142 -14.73 10.71 6.59
C CYS A 142 -14.77 9.36 5.87
N GLU A 143 -14.94 9.36 4.55
CA GLU A 143 -14.93 8.16 3.73
C GLU A 143 -14.00 8.32 2.53
N ILE A 144 -13.10 7.35 2.34
CA ILE A 144 -12.37 7.18 1.08
C ILE A 144 -13.17 6.20 0.23
N ILE A 145 -13.63 6.66 -0.93
CA ILE A 145 -14.34 5.85 -1.92
C ILE A 145 -13.39 5.55 -3.07
N ARG A 146 -13.20 4.27 -3.39
CA ARG A 146 -12.50 3.82 -4.61
C ARG A 146 -13.50 3.70 -5.75
N THR A 147 -13.20 4.36 -6.87
CA THR A 147 -14.05 4.41 -8.07
C THR A 147 -13.67 3.37 -9.12
N MET A 148 -12.48 2.78 -8.98
CA MET A 148 -11.98 1.69 -9.81
C MET A 148 -11.05 0.79 -9.01
N ASP A 149 -10.95 -0.46 -9.44
CA ASP A 149 -10.02 -1.44 -8.87
C ASP A 149 -8.70 -1.42 -9.65
N LEU A 150 -7.62 -1.06 -8.96
CA LEU A 150 -6.28 -0.98 -9.53
C LEU A 150 -5.36 -2.12 -9.07
N HIS A 151 -5.82 -2.98 -8.17
CA HIS A 151 -4.93 -3.87 -7.41
C HIS A 151 -5.20 -5.35 -7.65
N SER A 152 -6.47 -5.73 -7.76
CA SER A 152 -6.85 -7.14 -7.80
C SER A 152 -6.20 -7.93 -8.94
N SER A 153 -6.04 -7.32 -10.11
CA SER A 153 -5.48 -8.02 -11.28
C SER A 153 -4.07 -8.55 -11.02
N TYR A 154 -3.24 -7.83 -10.25
CA TYR A 154 -1.90 -8.28 -9.89
C TYR A 154 -1.93 -9.56 -9.03
N PHE A 155 -2.90 -9.67 -8.13
CA PHE A 155 -3.06 -10.85 -7.27
C PHE A 155 -3.69 -12.03 -8.01
N GLU A 156 -4.62 -11.76 -8.93
CA GLU A 156 -5.18 -12.79 -9.83
C GLU A 156 -4.09 -13.38 -10.74
N GLU A 157 -3.26 -12.54 -11.36
CA GLU A 157 -2.11 -12.96 -12.16
C GLU A 157 -1.09 -13.78 -11.35
N ALA A 158 -0.95 -13.46 -10.05
CA ALA A 158 -0.10 -14.21 -9.12
C ALA A 158 -0.71 -15.53 -8.62
N GLY A 159 -1.96 -15.83 -9.00
CA GLY A 159 -2.68 -17.07 -8.68
C GLY A 159 -3.50 -17.04 -7.40
N PHE A 160 -3.87 -15.85 -6.90
CA PHE A 160 -4.73 -15.70 -5.73
C PHE A 160 -6.11 -15.16 -6.09
N ASP A 161 -7.02 -15.29 -5.14
CA ASP A 161 -8.29 -14.58 -5.20
C ASP A 161 -8.07 -13.06 -5.15
N ARG A 162 -8.85 -12.35 -5.95
CA ARG A 162 -8.79 -10.89 -6.10
C ARG A 162 -8.94 -10.13 -4.79
N ASP A 163 -9.67 -10.69 -3.82
CA ASP A 163 -9.95 -10.07 -2.52
C ASP A 163 -8.73 -10.11 -1.60
N LEU A 164 -7.72 -10.94 -1.89
CA LEU A 164 -6.57 -11.10 -1.01
C LEU A 164 -5.80 -9.77 -0.83
N TYR A 165 -5.66 -8.97 -1.88
CA TYR A 165 -5.06 -7.63 -1.76
C TYR A 165 -5.78 -6.79 -0.70
N TYR A 166 -7.12 -6.74 -0.77
CA TYR A 166 -7.93 -5.92 0.12
C TYR A 166 -7.95 -6.45 1.56
N GLN A 167 -7.82 -7.76 1.75
CA GLN A 167 -7.59 -8.36 3.08
C GLN A 167 -6.24 -7.92 3.67
N LEU A 168 -5.18 -7.88 2.86
CA LEU A 168 -3.86 -7.41 3.28
C LEU A 168 -3.87 -5.90 3.55
N LEU A 169 -4.48 -5.11 2.67
CA LEU A 169 -4.66 -3.67 2.86
C LEU A 169 -5.44 -3.36 4.14
N LYS A 170 -6.53 -4.10 4.41
CA LYS A 170 -7.27 -3.99 5.67
C LYS A 170 -6.39 -4.29 6.88
N SER A 171 -5.54 -5.31 6.80
CA SER A 171 -4.59 -5.66 7.86
C SER A 171 -3.59 -4.52 8.09
N PHE A 172 -3.02 -3.98 7.02
CA PHE A 172 -2.09 -2.84 7.06
C PHE A 172 -2.73 -1.60 7.70
N VAL A 173 -3.90 -1.20 7.21
CA VAL A 173 -4.65 -0.03 7.69
C VAL A 173 -5.10 -0.21 9.14
N THR A 174 -5.49 -1.41 9.55
CA THR A 174 -5.77 -1.73 10.96
C THR A 174 -4.53 -1.55 11.83
N GLY A 175 -3.36 -1.96 11.32
CA GLY A 175 -2.08 -1.78 12.01
C GLY A 175 -1.68 -0.31 12.16
N LEU A 176 -1.83 0.48 11.09
CA LEU A 176 -1.51 1.91 11.07
C LEU A 176 -2.19 2.71 12.19
N PHE A 177 -3.42 2.33 12.54
CA PHE A 177 -4.24 3.02 13.55
C PHE A 177 -4.37 2.25 14.88
N ALA A 178 -3.59 1.19 15.10
CA ALA A 178 -3.73 0.32 16.27
C ALA A 178 -3.60 1.06 17.62
N ASP A 179 -2.78 2.11 17.67
CA ASP A 179 -2.53 2.94 18.86
C ASP A 179 -3.31 4.27 18.84
N SER A 180 -4.44 4.33 18.11
CA SER A 180 -5.27 5.54 17.99
C SER A 180 -6.75 5.28 18.32
N GLU A 181 -7.52 6.34 18.51
CA GLU A 181 -8.99 6.25 18.67
C GLU A 181 -9.73 6.08 17.34
N VAL A 182 -8.99 6.10 16.21
CA VAL A 182 -9.54 5.97 14.86
C VAL A 182 -10.14 4.58 14.67
N LYS A 183 -11.39 4.55 14.23
CA LYS A 183 -12.11 3.34 13.86
C LYS A 183 -12.35 3.33 12.36
N ILE A 184 -12.21 2.15 11.78
CA ILE A 184 -12.33 1.93 10.34
C ILE A 184 -13.41 0.89 10.08
N SER A 185 -14.24 1.15 9.08
CA SER A 185 -15.24 0.24 8.56
C SER A 185 -15.30 0.32 7.04
N GLY A 186 -16.22 -0.43 6.43
CA GLY A 186 -16.25 -0.65 4.99
C GLY A 186 -15.54 -1.94 4.57
N ASP A 187 -15.67 -2.26 3.30
CA ASP A 187 -15.06 -3.45 2.69
C ASP A 187 -13.60 -3.25 2.30
N VAL A 188 -13.07 -2.02 2.42
CA VAL A 188 -11.73 -1.57 2.00
C VAL A 188 -11.53 -1.62 0.47
N MET A 189 -12.21 -2.52 -0.25
CA MET A 189 -12.21 -2.58 -1.70
C MET A 189 -12.85 -1.36 -2.35
N HIS A 190 -14.04 -0.97 -1.89
CA HIS A 190 -14.78 0.16 -2.42
C HIS A 190 -14.76 1.33 -1.45
N THR A 191 -14.75 1.04 -0.14
CA THR A 191 -14.91 2.08 0.88
C THR A 191 -14.01 1.86 2.10
N ILE A 192 -13.39 2.94 2.57
CA ILE A 192 -12.79 3.02 3.90
C ILE A 192 -13.51 4.15 4.63
N ALA A 193 -14.47 3.80 5.48
CA ALA A 193 -15.17 4.75 6.33
C ALA A 193 -14.46 4.88 7.67
N ILE A 194 -14.23 6.12 8.08
CA ILE A 194 -13.39 6.51 9.21
C ILE A 194 -14.19 7.38 10.17
N TYR A 195 -14.12 7.05 11.46
CA TYR A 195 -14.79 7.73 12.55
C TYR A 195 -13.95 7.61 13.84
N MET A 196 -14.23 8.44 14.83
CA MET A 196 -13.56 8.44 16.14
C MET A 196 -14.62 8.37 17.25
#